data_AF-X1MDM7-F1
#
_entry.id   AF-X1MDM7-F1
#
_cell.length_a   1.000
_cell.length_b   1.000
_cell.length_c   1.000
_cell.angle_alpha   90.00
_cell.angle_beta   90.00
_cell.angle_gamma   90.00
#
_symmetry.space_group_name_H-M   'P 1'
#
loop_
_entity.id
_entity.type
_entity.pdbx_description
1 polymer ?
#
loop_
_entity_poly.entity_id
_entity_poly.type
_entity_poly.pdbx_seq_one_letter_code
_entity_poly.pdbx_strand_id
1 'polypeptide(L)'
;MKHKKLTMSISVILILLQAISLSAQSPKSDPNTGDRFWEKDGIMDGNLVRTIFFNHGEIARYNTPFSGEWPKGSGHLYVDGVAAFVQVECVDEVGDTIHPMEINYRENIDYDENGYARGWWPVPGYCTFYQNSPAMSDDPDSWPNIWPDKPTDWAGYWNGYFGKGVKNADLETYYVMDDDYDTEWNFYPDSTDTTRRGIGMEVAVRGFQWSHVLSEDCIFWHFEITNEGT
;
A
#
# COMPACT_ATOMS: atom_id res chain seq x y z
N MET A 1 -31.61 14.21 30.58
CA MET A 1 -30.71 15.24 30.00
C MET A 1 -29.23 15.05 30.39
N LYS A 2 -28.89 14.81 31.68
CA LYS A 2 -27.49 14.53 32.11
C LYS A 2 -26.86 13.29 31.45
N HIS A 3 -27.60 12.18 31.34
CA HIS A 3 -27.07 10.97 30.70
C HIS A 3 -26.72 11.15 29.22
N LYS A 4 -27.54 11.88 28.45
CA LYS A 4 -27.25 12.21 27.03
C LYS A 4 -25.98 13.06 26.87
N LYS A 5 -25.73 14.00 27.78
CA LYS A 5 -24.50 14.80 27.79
C LYS A 5 -23.28 13.94 28.13
N LEU A 6 -23.40 13.04 29.10
CA LEU A 6 -22.31 12.13 29.49
C LEU A 6 -21.95 11.15 28.36
N THR A 7 -22.93 10.54 27.71
CA THR A 7 -22.69 9.66 26.55
C THR A 7 -22.06 10.42 25.39
N MET A 8 -22.53 11.64 25.11
CA MET A 8 -21.95 12.47 24.04
C MET A 8 -20.50 12.87 24.35
N SER A 9 -20.18 13.21 25.60
CA SER A 9 -18.81 13.52 26.02
C SER A 9 -17.88 12.31 25.93
N ILE A 10 -18.35 11.10 26.29
CA ILE A 10 -17.57 9.87 26.14
C ILE A 10 -17.30 9.57 24.67
N SER A 11 -18.30 9.71 23.79
CA SER A 11 -18.13 9.52 22.35
C SER A 11 -17.13 10.51 21.75
N VAL A 12 -17.18 11.79 22.15
CA VAL A 12 -16.22 12.80 21.69
C VAL A 12 -14.80 12.48 22.13
N ILE A 13 -14.61 11.99 23.36
CA ILE A 13 -13.29 11.57 23.86
C ILE A 13 -12.76 10.35 23.09
N LEU A 14 -13.62 9.37 22.80
CA LEU A 14 -13.24 8.20 21.99
C LEU A 14 -12.84 8.60 20.56
N ILE A 15 -13.59 9.52 19.93
CA ILE A 15 -13.27 10.04 18.59
C ILE A 15 -11.94 10.81 18.61
N LEU A 16 -11.70 11.63 19.63
CA LEU A 16 -10.43 12.36 19.80
C LEU A 16 -9.25 11.40 20.03
N LEU A 17 -9.43 10.34 20.82
CA LEU A 17 -8.41 9.32 21.04
C LEU A 17 -8.07 8.57 19.74
N GLN A 18 -9.08 8.20 18.95
CA GLN A 18 -8.86 7.59 17.64
C GLN A 18 -8.12 8.54 16.69
N ALA A 19 -8.49 9.83 16.64
CA ALA A 19 -7.82 10.81 15.79
C ALA A 19 -6.34 11.03 16.16
N ILE A 20 -6.01 11.03 17.46
CA ILE A 20 -4.61 11.13 17.93
C ILE A 20 -3.82 9.87 17.55
N SER A 21 -4.43 8.68 17.66
CA SER A 21 -3.81 7.44 17.21
C SER A 21 -3.52 7.45 15.72
N LEU A 22 -4.45 7.91 14.88
CA LEU A 22 -4.27 8.04 13.43
C LEU A 22 -3.09 8.96 13.05
N SER A 23 -3.00 10.14 13.66
CA SER A 23 -1.88 11.08 13.38
C SER A 23 -0.52 10.56 13.85
N ALA A 24 -0.48 9.62 14.79
CA ALA A 24 0.76 8.99 15.26
C ALA A 24 1.15 7.76 14.41
N GLN A 25 0.32 7.37 13.44
CA GLN A 25 0.55 6.22 12.58
C GLN A 25 1.09 6.54 11.20
N SER A 26 1.01 7.81 10.75
CA SER A 26 1.60 8.21 9.47
C SER A 26 3.05 7.74 9.43
N PRO A 27 3.41 6.84 8.50
CA PRO A 27 4.76 6.34 8.39
C PRO A 27 5.70 7.53 8.25
N LYS A 28 6.77 7.54 9.04
CA LYS A 28 7.96 8.23 8.58
C LYS A 28 8.41 7.43 7.35
N SER A 29 8.64 8.12 6.24
CA SER A 29 9.02 7.45 5.01
C SER A 29 10.30 6.62 5.19
N ASP A 30 10.34 5.48 4.51
CA ASP A 30 11.41 4.51 4.64
C ASP A 30 12.69 5.05 3.99
N PRO A 31 13.85 4.93 4.64
CA PRO A 31 15.11 5.33 3.99
C PRO A 31 15.53 4.39 2.85
N ASN A 32 14.87 3.24 2.66
CA ASN A 32 15.14 2.32 1.55
C ASN A 32 14.18 2.58 0.39
N THR A 33 14.67 2.40 -0.83
CA THR A 33 13.86 2.49 -2.05
C THR A 33 13.24 1.16 -2.44
N GLY A 34 12.38 1.16 -3.46
CA GLY A 34 11.76 -0.04 -3.99
C GLY A 34 12.77 -1.09 -4.48
N ASP A 35 12.46 -2.38 -4.34
CA ASP A 35 13.26 -3.51 -4.82
C ASP A 35 12.37 -4.55 -5.51
N ARG A 36 12.65 -4.82 -6.78
CA ARG A 36 11.88 -5.74 -7.65
C ARG A 36 11.91 -7.18 -7.14
N PHE A 37 12.94 -7.58 -6.41
CA PHE A 37 13.02 -8.94 -5.83
C PHE A 37 12.02 -9.16 -4.70
N TRP A 38 11.38 -8.10 -4.21
CA TRP A 38 10.35 -8.16 -3.19
C TRP A 38 8.93 -8.16 -3.76
N GLU A 39 8.76 -8.20 -5.09
CA GLU A 39 7.45 -8.34 -5.73
C GLU A 39 6.77 -9.64 -5.29
N LYS A 40 5.51 -9.50 -4.84
CA LYS A 40 4.66 -10.58 -4.36
C LYS A 40 3.20 -10.29 -4.69
N ASP A 41 2.45 -11.36 -4.91
CA ASP A 41 1.00 -11.31 -5.02
C ASP A 41 0.31 -11.85 -3.77
N GLY A 42 -0.86 -11.30 -3.45
CA GLY A 42 -1.69 -11.74 -2.35
C GLY A 42 -3.15 -11.83 -2.75
N ILE A 43 -3.97 -12.45 -1.90
CA ILE A 43 -5.40 -12.58 -2.12
C ILE A 43 -6.13 -11.91 -0.96
N MET A 44 -6.98 -10.94 -1.27
CA MET A 44 -7.98 -10.40 -0.36
C MET A 44 -9.26 -11.21 -0.53
N ASP A 45 -9.61 -12.05 0.45
CA ASP A 45 -10.83 -12.86 0.43
C ASP A 45 -11.58 -12.88 1.77
N GLY A 46 -11.50 -11.81 2.55
CA GLY A 46 -12.12 -11.71 3.87
C GLY A 46 -13.66 -11.76 3.87
N ASN A 47 -14.31 -11.61 2.71
CA ASN A 47 -15.77 -11.73 2.59
C ASN A 47 -16.23 -12.23 1.19
N LEU A 48 -17.40 -11.79 0.68
CA LEU A 48 -17.97 -12.25 -0.60
C LEU A 48 -17.21 -11.72 -1.82
N VAL A 49 -16.52 -10.59 -1.72
CA VAL A 49 -15.57 -10.18 -2.77
C VAL A 49 -14.23 -10.84 -2.52
N ARG A 50 -13.67 -11.48 -3.56
CA ARG A 50 -12.31 -12.01 -3.57
C ARG A 50 -11.52 -11.32 -4.67
N THR A 51 -10.31 -10.81 -4.38
CA THR A 51 -9.40 -10.28 -5.40
C THR A 51 -7.94 -10.63 -5.16
N ILE A 52 -7.21 -10.98 -6.23
CA ILE A 52 -5.75 -10.94 -6.24
C ILE A 52 -5.27 -9.48 -6.22
N PHE A 53 -4.12 -9.22 -5.64
CA PHE A 53 -3.41 -7.94 -5.67
C PHE A 53 -1.89 -8.17 -5.67
N PHE A 54 -1.13 -7.15 -6.02
CA PHE A 54 0.33 -7.16 -6.05
C PHE A 54 0.88 -6.01 -5.21
N ASN A 55 2.02 -6.22 -4.54
CA ASN A 55 2.62 -5.18 -3.67
C ASN A 55 3.35 -4.06 -4.42
N HIS A 56 3.26 -4.02 -5.75
CA HIS A 56 3.54 -2.83 -6.57
C HIS A 56 2.29 -1.98 -6.86
N GLY A 57 1.15 -2.27 -6.21
CA GLY A 57 -0.05 -1.42 -6.26
C GLY A 57 -1.10 -1.82 -7.29
N GLU A 58 -0.89 -2.88 -8.07
CA GLU A 58 -1.91 -3.43 -8.97
C GLU A 58 -2.92 -4.30 -8.20
N ILE A 59 -4.21 -4.08 -8.45
CA ILE A 59 -5.31 -4.86 -7.87
C ILE A 59 -6.09 -5.50 -9.00
N ALA A 60 -6.27 -6.81 -8.93
CA ALA A 60 -6.76 -7.67 -10.03
C ALA A 60 -5.87 -7.61 -11.28
N ARG A 61 -5.94 -8.65 -12.10
CA ARG A 61 -5.19 -8.75 -13.36
C ARG A 61 -5.98 -9.55 -14.39
N TYR A 62 -5.94 -9.11 -15.65
CA TYR A 62 -6.70 -9.72 -16.74
C TYR A 62 -6.44 -11.23 -16.80
N ASN A 63 -7.53 -12.00 -16.97
CA ASN A 63 -7.47 -13.45 -17.14
C ASN A 63 -6.67 -14.19 -16.04
N THR A 64 -6.61 -13.60 -14.83
CA THR A 64 -5.95 -14.17 -13.66
C THR A 64 -7.03 -14.65 -12.69
N PRO A 65 -6.87 -15.84 -12.07
CA PRO A 65 -7.80 -16.30 -11.05
C PRO A 65 -8.02 -15.25 -9.96
N PHE A 66 -9.24 -15.22 -9.45
CA PHE A 66 -9.66 -14.35 -8.35
C PHE A 66 -9.77 -12.86 -8.68
N SER A 67 -9.44 -12.38 -9.89
CA SER A 67 -9.56 -10.96 -10.26
C SER A 67 -10.97 -10.37 -10.14
N GLY A 68 -11.26 -9.75 -8.98
CA GLY A 68 -12.56 -9.19 -8.65
C GLY A 68 -13.70 -10.21 -8.74
N GLU A 69 -13.56 -11.36 -8.11
CA GLU A 69 -14.60 -12.39 -8.10
C GLU A 69 -15.71 -12.08 -7.10
N TRP A 70 -16.96 -12.18 -7.56
CA TRP A 70 -18.12 -11.98 -6.72
C TRP A 70 -19.37 -12.77 -7.19
N PRO A 71 -20.09 -13.46 -6.29
CA PRO A 71 -19.68 -13.85 -4.95
C PRO A 71 -18.47 -14.80 -5.00
N LYS A 72 -17.66 -14.79 -3.96
CA LYS A 72 -16.51 -15.69 -3.78
C LYS A 72 -16.96 -17.14 -3.92
N GLY A 73 -16.31 -17.87 -4.83
CA GLY A 73 -16.66 -19.26 -5.19
C GLY A 73 -17.59 -19.38 -6.39
N SER A 74 -18.04 -18.28 -6.99
CA SER A 74 -18.85 -18.30 -8.22
C SER A 74 -18.02 -18.58 -9.48
N GLY A 75 -16.72 -18.26 -9.46
CA GLY A 75 -15.86 -18.28 -10.64
C GLY A 75 -16.13 -17.15 -11.65
N HIS A 76 -17.02 -16.20 -11.35
CA HIS A 76 -17.24 -15.03 -12.19
C HIS A 76 -16.28 -13.91 -11.82
N LEU A 77 -15.43 -13.49 -12.75
CA LEU A 77 -14.43 -12.43 -12.58
C LEU A 77 -14.95 -11.12 -13.20
N TYR A 78 -14.94 -10.03 -12.43
CA TYR A 78 -15.55 -8.76 -12.84
C TYR A 78 -14.54 -7.64 -13.08
N VAL A 79 -13.28 -7.81 -12.67
CA VAL A 79 -12.26 -6.75 -12.72
C VAL A 79 -11.11 -7.21 -13.61
N ASP A 80 -10.79 -6.40 -14.63
CA ASP A 80 -9.60 -6.60 -15.47
C ASP A 80 -8.34 -6.25 -14.68
N GLY A 81 -8.27 -5.02 -14.16
CA GLY A 81 -7.20 -4.56 -13.30
C GLY A 81 -7.46 -3.13 -12.84
N VAL A 82 -6.84 -2.75 -11.74
CA VAL A 82 -6.89 -1.42 -11.13
C VAL A 82 -5.45 -1.06 -10.76
N ALA A 83 -5.01 0.13 -11.15
CA ALA A 83 -3.71 0.65 -10.80
C ALA A 83 -3.87 2.03 -10.15
N ALA A 84 -3.08 2.28 -9.11
CA ALA A 84 -2.90 3.62 -8.57
C ALA A 84 -1.76 4.31 -9.33
N PHE A 85 -2.03 5.52 -9.84
CA PHE A 85 -1.01 6.34 -10.48
C PHE A 85 -0.88 7.70 -9.82
N VAL A 86 0.33 8.25 -9.83
CA VAL A 86 0.63 9.61 -9.40
C VAL A 86 1.35 10.30 -10.55
N GLN A 87 0.86 11.47 -10.96
CA GLN A 87 1.50 12.28 -12.00
C GLN A 87 1.82 13.66 -11.46
N VAL A 88 3.01 14.16 -11.78
CA VAL A 88 3.47 15.49 -11.37
C VAL A 88 3.99 16.27 -12.57
N GLU A 89 4.12 17.59 -12.42
CA GLU A 89 4.88 18.44 -13.34
C GLU A 89 6.16 18.87 -12.61
N CYS A 90 7.31 18.63 -13.21
CA CYS A 90 8.60 19.05 -12.67
C CYS A 90 9.50 19.64 -13.76
N VAL A 91 10.61 20.25 -13.31
CA VAL A 91 11.66 20.79 -14.18
C VAL A 91 12.88 19.90 -14.00
N ASP A 92 13.35 19.33 -15.10
CA ASP A 92 14.50 18.44 -15.08
C ASP A 92 15.84 19.20 -14.94
N GLU A 93 16.95 18.48 -14.86
CA GLU A 93 18.29 19.07 -14.66
C GLU A 93 18.76 19.95 -15.84
N VAL A 94 18.12 19.87 -17.01
CA VAL A 94 18.44 20.73 -18.18
C VAL A 94 17.47 21.90 -18.36
N GLY A 95 16.44 21.99 -17.52
CA GLY A 95 15.47 23.08 -17.50
C GLY A 95 14.20 22.81 -18.32
N ASP A 96 14.01 21.58 -18.80
CA ASP A 96 12.80 21.19 -19.53
C ASP A 96 11.66 20.85 -18.56
N THR A 97 10.44 21.23 -18.92
CA THR A 97 9.23 20.84 -18.18
C THR A 97 8.82 19.43 -18.60
N ILE A 98 8.67 18.54 -17.61
CA ILE A 98 8.37 17.13 -17.79
C ILE A 98 7.14 16.72 -16.97
N HIS A 99 6.50 15.62 -17.35
CA HIS A 99 5.26 15.13 -16.73
C HIS A 99 5.32 13.65 -16.34
N PRO A 100 6.29 13.24 -15.51
CA PRO A 100 6.45 11.86 -15.06
C PRO A 100 5.17 11.33 -14.40
N MET A 101 4.84 10.08 -14.67
CA MET A 101 3.66 9.39 -14.16
C MET A 101 4.06 8.03 -13.63
N GLU A 102 3.94 7.87 -12.32
CA GLU A 102 4.31 6.64 -11.63
C GLU A 102 3.14 5.67 -11.62
N ILE A 103 3.36 4.49 -12.19
CA ILE A 103 2.41 3.40 -12.26
C ILE A 103 3.16 2.09 -12.48
N ASN A 104 2.68 1.00 -11.89
CA ASN A 104 3.07 -0.34 -12.29
C ASN A 104 1.79 -1.14 -12.59
N TYR A 105 1.56 -1.38 -13.88
CA TYR A 105 0.37 -2.01 -14.41
C TYR A 105 0.73 -2.94 -15.56
N ARG A 106 -0.11 -3.95 -15.81
CA ARG A 106 0.12 -4.96 -16.85
C ARG A 106 0.18 -4.43 -18.29
N GLU A 107 -0.22 -3.19 -18.57
CA GLU A 107 -0.36 -2.62 -19.91
C GLU A 107 0.10 -1.16 -19.97
N ASN A 108 0.64 -0.76 -21.13
CA ASN A 108 0.99 0.63 -21.46
C ASN A 108 1.89 1.30 -20.42
N ILE A 109 2.82 0.53 -19.84
CA ILE A 109 3.87 1.04 -18.95
C ILE A 109 5.21 1.05 -19.68
N ASP A 110 6.10 1.93 -19.24
CA ASP A 110 7.45 2.01 -19.74
C ASP A 110 8.35 1.00 -19.04
N TYR A 111 9.30 0.45 -19.81
CA TYR A 111 10.20 -0.60 -19.35
C TYR A 111 11.67 -0.15 -19.47
N ASP A 112 12.51 -0.62 -18.55
CA ASP A 112 13.95 -0.50 -18.67
C ASP A 112 14.53 -1.47 -19.74
N GLU A 113 15.83 -1.38 -20.00
CA GLU A 113 16.50 -2.18 -21.02
C GLU A 113 16.48 -3.68 -20.71
N ASN A 114 16.17 -4.05 -19.47
CA ASN A 114 16.06 -5.43 -18.99
C ASN A 114 14.60 -5.91 -18.93
N GLY A 115 13.63 -5.08 -19.31
CA GLY A 115 12.21 -5.43 -19.36
C GLY A 115 11.46 -5.28 -18.04
N TYR A 116 11.97 -4.48 -17.09
CA TYR A 116 11.28 -4.18 -15.84
C TYR A 116 10.56 -2.84 -15.91
N ALA A 117 9.37 -2.78 -15.30
CA ALA A 117 8.58 -1.56 -15.21
C ALA A 117 9.38 -0.39 -14.59
N ARG A 118 9.24 0.79 -15.19
CA ARG A 118 9.63 2.09 -14.62
C ARG A 118 8.41 2.63 -13.88
N GLY A 119 8.43 2.58 -12.55
CA GLY A 119 7.29 2.92 -11.71
C GLY A 119 7.38 2.28 -10.33
N TRP A 120 6.22 1.97 -9.74
CA TRP A 120 6.14 1.42 -8.38
C TRP A 120 6.80 0.05 -8.23
N TRP A 121 7.64 -0.08 -7.19
CA TRP A 121 8.16 -1.35 -6.71
C TRP A 121 8.08 -1.42 -5.19
N PRO A 122 7.91 -2.63 -4.61
CA PRO A 122 7.74 -2.77 -3.18
C PRO A 122 9.02 -2.41 -2.43
N VAL A 123 8.88 -1.65 -1.34
CA VAL A 123 9.97 -1.36 -0.41
C VAL A 123 10.28 -2.63 0.40
N PRO A 124 11.56 -3.05 0.49
CA PRO A 124 11.98 -4.20 1.28
C PRO A 124 11.56 -4.16 2.75
N GLY A 125 11.39 -5.33 3.35
CA GLY A 125 11.23 -5.45 4.80
C GLY A 125 9.81 -5.24 5.34
N TYR A 126 8.82 -5.00 4.49
CA TYR A 126 7.39 -4.97 4.89
C TYR A 126 6.70 -6.35 4.86
N CYS A 127 7.43 -7.40 4.49
CA CYS A 127 6.96 -8.79 4.56
C CYS A 127 8.16 -9.73 4.77
N THR A 128 7.90 -11.02 5.02
CA THR A 128 8.95 -12.04 5.00
C THR A 128 9.36 -12.35 3.56
N PHE A 129 10.66 -12.24 3.26
CA PHE A 129 11.18 -12.47 1.90
C PHE A 129 10.82 -13.86 1.34
N TYR A 130 10.87 -14.90 2.18
CA TYR A 130 10.61 -16.29 1.77
C TYR A 130 9.13 -16.70 1.80
N GLN A 131 8.22 -15.78 2.09
CA GLN A 131 6.78 -16.01 1.96
C GLN A 131 6.29 -15.63 0.56
N ASN A 132 5.20 -16.24 0.13
CA ASN A 132 4.66 -16.02 -1.20
C ASN A 132 3.85 -14.71 -1.29
N SER A 133 3.23 -14.28 -0.19
CA SER A 133 2.37 -13.11 -0.16
C SER A 133 3.04 -11.89 0.47
N PRO A 134 2.54 -10.67 0.17
CA PRO A 134 2.71 -9.52 1.04
C PRO A 134 2.23 -9.82 2.46
N ALA A 135 2.49 -8.92 3.41
CA ALA A 135 2.05 -9.15 4.77
C ALA A 135 0.51 -9.14 4.86
N MET A 136 -0.03 -10.21 5.45
CA MET A 136 -1.47 -10.43 5.65
C MET A 136 -1.77 -10.53 7.15
N SER A 137 -2.82 -9.87 7.62
CA SER A 137 -3.12 -9.81 9.06
C SER A 137 -3.44 -11.16 9.68
N ASP A 138 -3.90 -12.13 8.90
CA ASP A 138 -4.27 -13.48 9.33
C ASP A 138 -3.12 -14.49 9.18
N ASP A 139 -2.01 -14.11 8.57
CA ASP A 139 -0.80 -14.93 8.41
C ASP A 139 0.42 -14.27 9.08
N PRO A 140 0.72 -14.58 10.36
CA PRO A 140 1.90 -14.06 11.05
C PRO A 140 3.23 -14.43 10.41
N ASP A 141 3.31 -15.51 9.63
CA ASP A 141 4.57 -15.91 8.99
C ASP A 141 4.92 -14.98 7.81
N SER A 142 3.92 -14.30 7.23
CA SER A 142 4.08 -13.25 6.22
C SER A 142 4.67 -11.95 6.75
N TRP A 143 4.68 -11.74 8.07
CA TRP A 143 5.14 -10.47 8.68
C TRP A 143 6.65 -10.42 8.77
N PRO A 144 7.27 -9.24 8.59
CA PRO A 144 8.70 -9.09 8.82
C PRO A 144 9.03 -9.26 10.31
N ASN A 145 10.29 -9.58 10.60
CA ASN A 145 10.78 -9.68 11.98
C ASN A 145 10.63 -8.33 12.73
N ILE A 146 10.84 -7.23 12.03
CA ILE A 146 10.70 -5.85 12.51
C ILE A 146 10.05 -5.06 11.38
N TRP A 147 9.01 -4.30 11.69
CA TRP A 147 8.37 -3.36 10.75
C TRP A 147 9.26 -2.13 10.58
N PRO A 148 9.69 -1.79 9.34
CA PRO A 148 10.61 -0.67 9.12
C PRO A 148 10.07 0.69 9.60
N ASP A 149 8.76 0.90 9.47
CA ASP A 149 8.02 2.11 9.82
C ASP A 149 7.55 2.19 11.29
N LYS A 150 7.96 1.24 12.15
CA LYS A 150 7.51 1.16 13.55
C LYS A 150 8.66 0.92 14.53
N PRO A 151 8.47 1.27 15.82
CA PRO A 151 9.46 0.95 16.85
C PRO A 151 9.63 -0.57 17.02
N THR A 152 10.81 -0.99 17.47
CA THR A 152 11.20 -2.41 17.56
C THR A 152 10.29 -3.26 18.46
N ASP A 153 9.55 -2.65 19.38
CA ASP A 153 8.60 -3.38 20.21
C ASP A 153 7.39 -3.89 19.42
N TRP A 154 7.13 -3.41 18.19
CA TRP A 154 6.13 -3.94 17.26
C TRP A 154 6.52 -5.28 16.63
N ALA A 155 7.77 -5.73 16.80
CA ALA A 155 8.20 -7.06 16.35
C ALA A 155 7.25 -8.16 16.84
N GLY A 156 6.77 -8.99 15.91
CA GLY A 156 5.81 -10.08 16.18
C GLY A 156 4.37 -9.63 16.42
N TYR A 157 4.04 -8.35 16.25
CA TYR A 157 2.66 -7.83 16.26
C TYR A 157 2.27 -7.33 14.88
N TRP A 158 0.99 -7.44 14.52
CA TRP A 158 0.47 -6.86 13.28
C TRP A 158 0.72 -5.35 13.22
N ASN A 159 1.14 -4.84 12.05
CA ASN A 159 1.19 -3.41 11.79
C ASN A 159 -0.23 -2.87 11.58
N GLY A 160 -1.00 -2.80 12.67
CA GLY A 160 -2.42 -2.48 12.65
C GLY A 160 -2.70 -1.00 12.43
N TYR A 161 -3.65 -0.71 11.55
CA TYR A 161 -4.07 0.66 11.17
C TYR A 161 -4.60 1.52 12.34
N PHE A 162 -4.99 0.90 13.45
CA PHE A 162 -5.43 1.59 14.66
C PHE A 162 -4.55 1.32 15.89
N GLY A 163 -3.44 0.59 15.72
CA GLY A 163 -2.46 0.39 16.77
C GLY A 163 -1.70 -0.91 16.63
N LYS A 164 -0.65 -1.03 17.45
CA LYS A 164 0.18 -2.23 17.58
C LYS A 164 -0.69 -3.46 17.84
N GLY A 165 -0.63 -4.43 16.93
CA GLY A 165 -1.38 -5.70 17.06
C GLY A 165 -2.90 -5.57 16.90
N VAL A 166 -3.42 -4.40 16.52
CA VAL A 166 -4.86 -4.19 16.32
C VAL A 166 -5.23 -4.62 14.91
N LYS A 167 -5.97 -5.73 14.79
CA LYS A 167 -6.62 -6.18 13.54
C LYS A 167 -8.05 -5.65 13.56
N ASN A 168 -8.29 -4.51 12.92
CA ASN A 168 -9.59 -3.84 12.93
C ASN A 168 -10.51 -4.40 11.85
N ALA A 169 -9.96 -4.74 10.68
CA ALA A 169 -10.65 -5.57 9.70
C ALA A 169 -10.38 -7.05 9.98
N ASP A 170 -11.26 -7.92 9.51
CA ASP A 170 -11.09 -9.37 9.66
C ASP A 170 -9.97 -9.89 8.74
N LEU A 171 -9.74 -9.18 7.62
CA LEU A 171 -8.58 -9.37 6.76
C LEU A 171 -7.99 -8.01 6.37
N GLU A 172 -6.70 -7.84 6.60
CA GLU A 172 -5.92 -6.68 6.18
C GLU A 172 -4.65 -7.10 5.44
N THR A 173 -4.19 -6.26 4.53
CA THR A 173 -2.82 -6.31 3.99
C THR A 173 -2.13 -4.98 4.21
N TYR A 174 -0.81 -5.00 4.34
CA TYR A 174 0.01 -3.80 4.42
C TYR A 174 1.33 -4.01 3.66
N TYR A 175 1.65 -3.05 2.81
CA TYR A 175 2.93 -2.95 2.13
C TYR A 175 3.23 -1.50 1.80
N VAL A 176 4.47 -1.23 1.43
CA VAL A 176 4.93 0.09 0.98
C VAL A 176 5.58 -0.10 -0.38
N MET A 177 5.38 0.86 -1.27
CA MET A 177 5.95 0.89 -2.61
C MET A 177 6.54 2.26 -2.92
N ASP A 178 7.49 2.28 -3.83
CA ASP A 178 8.36 3.43 -4.11
C ASP A 178 8.74 3.46 -5.60
N ASP A 179 9.03 4.65 -6.13
CA ASP A 179 9.22 4.93 -7.56
C ASP A 179 10.69 5.00 -8.03
N ASP A 180 11.69 4.68 -7.20
CA ASP A 180 13.11 4.88 -7.53
C ASP A 180 13.60 4.19 -8.81
N TYR A 181 12.90 3.16 -9.26
CA TYR A 181 13.25 2.51 -10.51
C TYR A 181 12.79 3.25 -11.76
N ASP A 182 11.95 4.28 -11.64
CA ASP A 182 11.73 5.17 -12.77
C ASP A 182 12.97 6.05 -13.02
N THR A 183 13.77 5.59 -13.98
CA THR A 183 14.96 6.31 -14.42
C THR A 183 14.78 7.01 -15.76
N GLU A 184 13.53 7.13 -16.27
CA GLU A 184 13.23 7.70 -17.60
C GLU A 184 13.69 9.17 -17.70
N TRP A 185 13.40 9.95 -16.68
CA TRP A 185 13.57 11.40 -16.69
C TRP A 185 14.90 11.83 -16.10
N ASN A 186 15.54 12.87 -16.63
CA ASN A 186 16.75 13.44 -16.02
C ASN A 186 16.41 14.32 -14.79
N PHE A 187 15.72 13.73 -13.82
CA PHE A 187 15.21 14.36 -12.62
C PHE A 187 15.72 13.62 -11.38
N TYR A 188 16.08 14.37 -10.35
CA TYR A 188 16.58 13.85 -9.07
C TYR A 188 15.79 14.55 -7.95
N PRO A 189 14.81 13.87 -7.34
CA PRO A 189 13.85 14.52 -6.45
C PRO A 189 14.42 14.88 -5.08
N ASP A 190 15.57 14.33 -4.68
CA ASP A 190 16.16 14.52 -3.35
C ASP A 190 17.52 15.25 -3.44
N SER A 191 17.60 16.41 -2.79
CA SER A 191 18.83 17.23 -2.73
C SER A 191 19.89 16.65 -1.78
N THR A 192 19.49 15.72 -0.92
CA THR A 192 20.34 15.04 0.05
C THR A 192 20.84 13.68 -0.43
N ASP A 193 20.14 13.06 -1.39
CA ASP A 193 20.56 11.86 -2.12
C ASP A 193 20.46 12.06 -3.64
N THR A 194 21.59 12.41 -4.25
CA THR A 194 21.69 12.62 -5.71
C THR A 194 21.60 11.33 -6.53
N THR A 195 21.41 10.16 -5.90
CA THR A 195 21.18 8.89 -6.58
C THR A 195 19.70 8.54 -6.68
N ARG A 196 18.82 9.20 -5.92
CA ARG A 196 17.37 9.02 -5.96
C ARG A 196 16.81 9.41 -7.32
N ARG A 197 15.92 8.59 -7.86
CA ARG A 197 15.24 8.76 -9.16
C ARG A 197 13.72 8.77 -8.97
N GLY A 198 12.94 8.57 -10.03
CA GLY A 198 11.49 8.76 -10.01
C GLY A 198 11.10 10.20 -9.66
N ILE A 199 9.92 10.38 -9.10
CA ILE A 199 9.41 11.66 -8.60
C ILE A 199 9.56 11.80 -7.08
N GLY A 200 10.17 10.81 -6.41
CA GLY A 200 10.50 10.85 -4.99
C GLY A 200 9.27 10.59 -4.13
N MET A 201 8.44 9.62 -4.53
CA MET A 201 7.21 9.29 -3.84
C MET A 201 7.28 7.91 -3.21
N GLU A 202 6.82 7.84 -1.97
CA GLU A 202 6.52 6.59 -1.27
C GLU A 202 5.01 6.46 -1.09
N VAL A 203 4.49 5.25 -1.29
CA VAL A 203 3.07 4.95 -1.07
C VAL A 203 2.92 3.79 -0.10
N ALA A 204 2.35 4.08 1.06
CA ALA A 204 1.91 3.08 2.01
C ALA A 204 0.49 2.60 1.66
N VAL A 205 0.34 1.32 1.35
CA VAL A 205 -0.91 0.74 0.85
C VAL A 205 -1.51 -0.24 1.84
N ARG A 206 -2.83 -0.13 2.05
CA ARG A 206 -3.61 -1.07 2.86
C ARG A 206 -4.86 -1.52 2.15
N GLY A 207 -5.15 -2.81 2.26
CA GLY A 207 -6.44 -3.39 1.90
C GLY A 207 -7.19 -3.82 3.17
N PHE A 208 -8.50 -3.63 3.21
CA PHE A 208 -9.35 -4.01 4.34
C PHE A 208 -10.61 -4.74 3.89
N GLN A 209 -10.95 -5.82 4.60
CA GLN A 209 -12.24 -6.49 4.51
C GLN A 209 -12.76 -6.87 5.89
N TRP A 210 -14.05 -6.65 6.09
CA TRP A 210 -14.79 -7.11 7.27
C TRP A 210 -15.78 -8.20 6.84
N SER A 211 -15.91 -9.22 7.67
CA SER A 211 -16.89 -10.31 7.56
C SER A 211 -18.34 -9.85 7.81
N HIS A 212 -18.55 -8.58 8.17
CA HIS A 212 -19.85 -8.00 8.45
C HIS A 212 -20.71 -7.87 7.16
N VAL A 213 -22.00 -8.19 7.25
CA VAL A 213 -22.95 -8.20 6.12
C VAL A 213 -23.13 -6.85 5.43
N LEU A 214 -22.81 -5.75 6.11
CA LEU A 214 -22.90 -4.39 5.52
C LEU A 214 -21.72 -4.05 4.61
N SER A 215 -20.65 -4.86 4.64
CA SER A 215 -19.43 -4.68 3.85
C SER A 215 -19.08 -5.94 3.06
N GLU A 216 -20.02 -6.88 2.93
CA GLU A 216 -19.75 -8.19 2.33
C GLU A 216 -19.40 -8.12 0.84
N ASP A 217 -19.89 -7.08 0.18
CA ASP A 217 -19.69 -6.80 -1.24
C ASP A 217 -18.59 -5.76 -1.53
N CYS A 218 -17.69 -5.50 -0.57
CA CYS A 218 -16.67 -4.45 -0.73
C CYS A 218 -15.28 -4.88 -0.25
N ILE A 219 -14.26 -4.28 -0.89
CA ILE A 219 -12.88 -4.22 -0.41
C ILE A 219 -12.50 -2.75 -0.34
N PHE A 220 -11.93 -2.32 0.77
CA PHE A 220 -11.48 -0.95 0.94
C PHE A 220 -9.97 -0.89 0.73
N TRP A 221 -9.53 -0.06 -0.19
CA TRP A 221 -8.11 0.22 -0.41
C TRP A 221 -7.78 1.63 0.05
N HIS A 222 -6.70 1.77 0.80
CA HIS A 222 -6.20 3.04 1.31
C HIS A 222 -4.76 3.22 0.83
N PHE A 223 -4.49 4.35 0.19
CA PHE A 223 -3.19 4.73 -0.33
C PHE A 223 -2.77 6.02 0.39
N GLU A 224 -1.73 5.93 1.21
CA GLU A 224 -1.11 7.09 1.84
C GLU A 224 0.14 7.45 1.03
N ILE A 225 0.08 8.57 0.32
CA ILE A 225 1.11 9.01 -0.63
C ILE A 225 1.94 10.10 0.04
N THR A 226 3.25 9.89 0.11
CA THR A 226 4.22 10.78 0.75
C THR A 226 5.22 11.28 -0.28
N ASN A 227 5.46 12.59 -0.29
CA ASN A 227 6.57 13.19 -1.02
C ASN A 227 7.82 13.16 -0.14
N GLU A 228 8.84 12.44 -0.59
CA GLU A 228 10.15 12.33 0.06
C GLU A 228 11.18 13.31 -0.51
N GLY A 229 10.89 13.90 -1.67
CA GLY A 229 11.76 14.88 -2.33
C GLY A 229 11.93 16.19 -1.53
N THR A 230 13.05 16.88 -1.77
CA THR A 230 13.49 18.06 -0.99
C THR A 230 13.95 19.23 -1.85
#